data_AF-A0A9P6UUH6-F1
#
_entry.id   AF-A0A9P6UUH6-F1
#
_cell.length_a   1.000
_cell.length_b   1.000
_cell.length_c   1.000
_cell.angle_alpha   90.00
_cell.angle_beta   90.00
_cell.angle_gamma   90.00
#
_symmetry.space_group_name_H-M   'P 1'
#
loop_
_entity.id
_entity.type
_entity.pdbx_description
1 polymer ?
#
loop_
_entity_poly.entity_id
_entity_poly.type
_entity_poly.pdbx_seq_one_letter_code
_entity_poly.pdbx_strand_id
1 'polypeptide(L)'
;EIVDTIIILLKGRRSSLLQTYHHAGAIITMYLGFNYRAHPIWMFLTFNSFVHTIMYAYFAATSIGLKPPGKKYLTMMQIIQFWTGITFAFWYEVGAPEGCFTNPGSRFAIWTTLSYVVPLIYLFSTFATKTYGGKSRKAKVATAAAAAKKEE
;
A
#
# COMPACT_ATOMS: atom_id res chain seq x y z
N GLU A 1 -6.87 -10.02 6.54
CA GLU A 1 -5.75 -9.20 7.04
C GLU A 1 -5.07 -9.76 8.28
N ILE A 2 -5.71 -9.75 9.46
CA ILE A 2 -5.08 -10.29 10.69
C ILE A 2 -4.72 -11.78 10.52
N VAL A 3 -5.59 -12.54 9.87
CA VAL A 3 -5.37 -13.97 9.55
C VAL A 3 -4.10 -14.19 8.72
N ASP A 4 -3.69 -13.26 7.84
CA ASP A 4 -2.48 -13.43 7.04
C ASP A 4 -1.22 -13.34 7.90
N THR A 5 -1.25 -12.45 8.88
CA THR A 5 -0.16 -12.30 9.84
C THR A 5 -0.08 -13.55 10.71
N ILE A 6 -1.23 -14.08 11.15
CA ILE A 6 -1.31 -15.35 11.91
C ILE A 6 -0.75 -16.50 11.07
N ILE A 7 -1.17 -16.67 9.81
CA ILE A 7 -0.70 -17.75 8.93
C ILE A 7 0.82 -17.68 8.73
N ILE A 8 1.39 -16.49 8.58
CA ILE A 8 2.84 -16.31 8.41
C ILE A 8 3.61 -16.72 9.66
N LEU A 9 3.12 -16.31 10.82
CA LEU A 9 3.70 -16.69 12.11
C LEU A 9 3.58 -18.20 12.35
N LEU A 10 2.44 -18.81 12.03
CA LEU A 10 2.23 -20.26 12.11
C LEU A 10 3.12 -21.04 11.14
N LYS A 11 3.47 -20.46 9.99
CA LYS A 11 4.47 -21.01 9.05
C LYS A 11 5.92 -20.81 9.52
N GLY A 12 6.14 -20.32 10.74
CA GLY A 12 7.47 -20.06 11.31
C GLY A 12 8.23 -18.92 10.63
N ARG A 13 7.55 -18.11 9.81
CA ARG A 13 8.16 -16.97 9.12
C ARG A 13 7.92 -15.69 9.90
N ARG A 14 8.91 -14.81 9.95
CA ARG A 14 8.73 -13.47 10.56
C ARG A 14 7.86 -12.62 9.63
N SER A 15 6.83 -11.98 10.19
CA SER A 15 6.05 -10.97 9.49
C SER A 15 6.96 -9.83 9.09
N SER A 16 6.87 -9.39 7.83
CA SER A 16 7.67 -8.26 7.36
C SER A 16 7.27 -6.97 8.06
N LEU A 17 8.21 -6.01 8.17
CA LEU A 17 7.90 -4.66 8.68
C LEU A 17 6.74 -4.05 7.87
N LEU A 18 6.78 -4.18 6.54
CA LEU A 18 5.74 -3.69 5.63
C LEU A 18 4.35 -4.19 6.04
N GLN A 19 4.21 -5.49 6.25
CA GLN A 19 2.94 -6.11 6.59
C GLN A 19 2.46 -5.73 7.99
N THR A 20 3.36 -5.75 8.97
CA THR A 20 3.03 -5.42 10.36
C THR A 20 2.62 -3.96 10.50
N TYR A 21 3.38 -3.04 9.88
CA TYR A 21 3.08 -1.61 9.86
C TYR A 21 1.75 -1.33 9.16
N HIS A 22 1.50 -2.00 8.03
CA HIS A 22 0.25 -1.83 7.29
C HIS A 22 -0.97 -2.27 8.10
N HIS A 23 -1.00 -3.51 8.62
CA HIS A 23 -2.18 -4.00 9.31
C HIS A 23 -2.43 -3.28 10.63
N ALA A 24 -1.38 -3.01 11.41
CA ALA A 24 -1.52 -2.29 12.67
C ALA A 24 -2.01 -0.85 12.43
N GLY A 25 -1.37 -0.14 11.50
CA GLY A 25 -1.75 1.23 11.17
C GLY A 25 -3.15 1.32 10.54
N ALA A 26 -3.51 0.41 9.64
CA ALA A 26 -4.83 0.37 9.01
C ALA A 26 -5.95 0.13 10.04
N ILE A 27 -5.75 -0.74 11.04
CA ILE A 27 -6.72 -0.96 12.12
C ILE A 27 -6.91 0.32 12.94
N ILE A 28 -5.82 0.99 13.31
CA ILE A 28 -5.86 2.23 14.10
C ILE A 28 -6.56 3.35 13.34
N THR A 29 -6.16 3.60 12.08
CA THR A 29 -6.75 4.69 11.29
C THR A 29 -8.21 4.43 10.95
N MET A 30 -8.59 3.17 10.69
CA MET A 30 -9.99 2.77 10.50
C MET A 30 -10.83 3.00 11.77
N TYR A 31 -10.31 2.61 12.94
CA TYR A 31 -10.98 2.84 14.21
C TYR A 31 -11.22 4.33 14.46
N LEU A 32 -10.19 5.16 14.25
CA LEU A 32 -10.30 6.61 14.45
C LEU A 32 -11.28 7.24 13.46
N GLY A 33 -11.19 6.93 12.16
CA GLY A 33 -12.08 7.52 11.18
C GLY A 33 -13.55 7.11 11.37
N PHE A 34 -13.80 5.89 11.87
CA PHE A 34 -15.17 5.46 12.20
C PHE A 34 -15.72 6.22 13.42
N ASN A 35 -14.96 6.23 14.52
CA ASN A 35 -15.39 6.89 15.76
C ASN A 35 -15.59 8.40 15.60
N TYR A 36 -14.72 9.05 14.83
CA TYR A 36 -14.81 10.48 14.59
C TYR A 36 -15.65 10.87 13.38
N ARG A 37 -16.31 9.89 12.73
CA ARG A 37 -17.15 10.09 11.54
C ARG A 37 -16.44 10.87 10.43
N ALA A 38 -15.16 10.55 10.21
CA ALA A 38 -14.35 11.18 9.19
C ALA A 38 -14.87 10.78 7.79
N HIS A 39 -15.42 11.72 7.05
CA HIS A 39 -16.06 11.44 5.76
C HIS A 39 -15.17 10.67 4.77
N PRO A 40 -13.85 10.92 4.64
CA PRO A 40 -13.01 10.19 3.68
C PRO A 40 -12.88 8.67 3.93
N ILE A 41 -13.34 8.16 5.07
CA ILE A 41 -13.18 6.73 5.44
C ILE A 41 -13.88 5.77 4.48
N TRP A 42 -15.02 6.15 3.90
CA TRP A 42 -15.75 5.28 3.00
C TRP A 42 -14.96 5.02 1.70
N MET A 43 -14.24 6.05 1.20
CA MET A 43 -13.37 5.89 0.03
C MET A 43 -12.26 4.90 0.32
N PHE A 44 -11.59 5.07 1.47
CA PHE A 44 -10.56 4.14 1.91
C PHE A 44 -11.09 2.70 1.95
N LEU A 45 -12.25 2.48 2.58
CA LEU A 45 -12.85 1.16 2.70
C LEU A 45 -13.16 0.52 1.33
N THR A 46 -13.81 1.26 0.44
CA THR A 46 -14.22 0.75 -0.88
C THR A 46 -13.02 0.40 -1.75
N PHE A 47 -12.06 1.32 -1.90
CA PHE A 47 -10.90 1.09 -2.76
C PHE A 47 -9.96 0.04 -2.17
N ASN A 48 -9.75 0.03 -0.85
CA ASN A 48 -8.96 -1.00 -0.19
C ASN A 48 -9.59 -2.38 -0.40
N SER A 49 -10.89 -2.53 -0.15
CA SER A 49 -11.60 -3.80 -0.32
C SER A 49 -11.50 -4.33 -1.75
N PHE A 50 -11.62 -3.44 -2.75
CA PHE A 50 -11.44 -3.81 -4.15
C PHE A 50 -10.03 -4.34 -4.45
N VAL A 51 -8.99 -3.60 -4.09
CA VAL A 51 -7.60 -4.01 -4.34
C VAL A 51 -7.23 -5.26 -3.55
N HIS A 52 -7.70 -5.38 -2.30
CA HIS A 52 -7.49 -6.56 -1.48
C HIS A 52 -8.20 -7.78 -2.04
N THR A 53 -9.41 -7.63 -2.60
CA THR A 53 -10.10 -8.74 -3.29
C THR A 53 -9.24 -9.29 -4.42
N ILE A 54 -8.65 -8.42 -5.25
CA ILE A 54 -7.75 -8.84 -6.34
C ILE A 54 -6.47 -9.48 -5.79
N MET A 55 -5.86 -8.91 -4.75
CA MET A 55 -4.67 -9.45 -4.11
C MET A 55 -4.92 -10.86 -3.54
N TYR A 56 -6.02 -11.05 -2.82
CA TYR A 56 -6.37 -12.35 -2.25
C TYR A 56 -6.75 -13.36 -3.32
N ALA A 57 -7.42 -12.96 -4.40
CA ALA A 57 -7.65 -13.83 -5.54
C ALA A 57 -6.33 -14.34 -6.15
N TYR A 58 -5.32 -13.46 -6.27
CA TYR A 58 -3.98 -13.87 -6.70
C TYR A 58 -3.35 -14.87 -5.73
N PHE A 59 -3.39 -14.60 -4.42
CA PHE A 59 -2.82 -15.52 -3.43
C PHE A 59 -3.56 -16.86 -3.37
N ALA A 60 -4.88 -16.86 -3.50
CA ALA A 60 -5.69 -18.07 -3.60
C ALA A 60 -5.26 -18.90 -4.83
N ALA A 61 -5.14 -18.28 -6.00
CA ALA A 61 -4.63 -18.95 -7.21
C ALA A 61 -3.22 -19.53 -6.99
N THR A 62 -2.31 -18.80 -6.31
CA THR A 62 -0.98 -19.34 -6.00
C THR A 62 -0.99 -20.49 -5.00
N SER A 63 -1.98 -20.53 -4.10
CA SER A 63 -2.10 -21.59 -3.09
C SER A 63 -2.52 -22.94 -3.69
N ILE A 64 -3.26 -22.93 -4.80
CA ILE A 64 -3.64 -24.13 -5.57
C ILE A 64 -2.60 -24.52 -6.63
N GLY A 65 -1.41 -23.92 -6.61
CA GLY A 65 -0.28 -24.26 -7.47
C GLY A 65 -0.19 -23.48 -8.79
N LEU A 66 -1.13 -22.58 -9.08
CA LEU A 66 -1.04 -21.71 -10.25
C LEU A 66 0.08 -20.68 -10.06
N LYS A 67 0.77 -20.31 -11.13
CA LYS A 67 1.80 -19.26 -11.13
C LYS A 67 1.37 -18.08 -12.00
N PRO A 68 0.28 -17.38 -11.65
CA PRO A 68 -0.21 -16.26 -12.45
C PRO A 68 0.88 -15.19 -12.59
N PRO A 69 1.17 -14.73 -13.82
CA PRO A 69 2.06 -13.59 -14.02
C PRO A 69 1.40 -12.33 -13.44
N GLY A 70 2.20 -11.31 -13.15
CA GLY A 70 1.65 -9.99 -12.79
C GLY A 70 1.68 -9.61 -11.32
N LYS A 71 2.45 -10.30 -10.47
CA LYS A 71 2.73 -9.87 -9.09
C LYS A 71 3.17 -8.39 -9.00
N LYS A 72 3.91 -7.90 -10.01
CA LYS A 72 4.32 -6.50 -10.12
C LYS A 72 3.11 -5.56 -10.25
N TYR A 73 2.12 -5.90 -11.07
CA TYR A 73 0.93 -5.07 -11.29
C TYR A 73 0.08 -4.97 -10.03
N LEU A 74 0.01 -6.04 -9.22
CA LEU A 74 -0.63 -6.00 -7.91
C LEU A 74 0.04 -4.99 -6.98
N THR A 75 1.37 -5.05 -6.88
CA THR A 75 2.12 -4.09 -6.04
C THR A 75 1.96 -2.66 -6.56
N MET A 76 1.93 -2.45 -7.89
CA MET A 76 1.70 -1.12 -8.46
C MET A 76 0.29 -0.61 -8.18
N MET A 77 -0.72 -1.47 -8.28
CA MET A 77 -2.11 -1.12 -7.96
C MET A 77 -2.27 -0.67 -6.50
N GLN A 78 -1.62 -1.36 -5.56
CA GLN A 78 -1.58 -0.97 -4.14
C GLN A 78 -0.91 0.41 -3.94
N ILE A 79 0.22 0.67 -4.61
CA ILE A 79 0.89 1.97 -4.52
C ILE A 79 0.01 3.09 -5.11
N ILE A 80 -0.61 2.85 -6.26
CA ILE A 80 -1.51 3.82 -6.90
C ILE A 80 -2.70 4.10 -5.97
N GLN A 81 -3.28 3.08 -5.33
CA GLN A 81 -4.36 3.24 -4.36
C GLN A 81 -3.96 4.17 -3.20
N PHE A 82 -2.73 4.07 -2.68
CA PHE A 82 -2.29 4.97 -1.61
C PHE A 82 -2.10 6.41 -2.09
N TRP A 83 -1.57 6.60 -3.31
CA TRP A 83 -1.42 7.93 -3.90
C TRP A 83 -2.76 8.59 -4.24
N THR A 84 -3.72 7.85 -4.76
CA THR A 84 -5.07 8.38 -4.99
C THR A 84 -5.75 8.69 -3.66
N GLY A 85 -5.66 7.79 -2.67
CA GLY A 85 -6.23 7.98 -1.34
C GLY A 85 -5.69 9.22 -0.61
N ILE A 86 -4.37 9.43 -0.59
CA ILE A 86 -3.76 10.60 0.05
C ILE A 86 -4.17 11.91 -0.65
N THR A 87 -4.27 11.88 -1.98
CA THR A 87 -4.67 13.06 -2.78
C THR A 87 -6.12 13.46 -2.47
N PHE A 88 -7.05 12.50 -2.45
CA PHE A 88 -8.45 12.77 -2.13
C PHE A 88 -8.65 13.20 -0.68
N ALA A 89 -7.94 12.58 0.27
CA ALA A 89 -8.01 12.96 1.67
C ALA A 89 -7.48 14.38 1.91
N PHE A 90 -6.36 14.74 1.27
CA PHE A 90 -5.81 16.09 1.34
C PHE A 90 -6.73 17.12 0.67
N TRP A 91 -7.27 16.80 -0.50
CA TRP A 91 -8.22 17.66 -1.20
C TRP A 91 -9.49 17.91 -0.38
N TYR A 92 -10.00 16.89 0.31
CA TYR A 92 -11.11 17.04 1.24
C TYR A 92 -10.75 17.95 2.44
N GLU A 93 -9.55 17.81 3.01
CA GLU A 93 -9.11 18.64 4.15
C GLU A 93 -9.03 20.13 3.79
N VAL A 94 -8.52 20.46 2.60
CA VAL A 94 -8.33 21.86 2.17
C VAL A 94 -9.54 22.47 1.46
N GLY A 95 -10.36 21.65 0.81
CA GLY A 95 -11.46 22.09 -0.06
C GLY A 95 -12.85 21.99 0.54
N ALA A 96 -13.01 21.36 1.70
CA ALA A 96 -14.31 21.21 2.34
C ALA A 96 -14.84 22.56 2.88
N PRO A 97 -16.09 22.95 2.54
CA PRO A 97 -16.74 24.15 3.08
C PRO A 97 -16.88 24.12 4.61
N GLU A 98 -17.04 25.30 5.19
CA GLU A 98 -17.37 25.44 6.62
C GLU A 98 -18.68 24.69 6.93
N GLY A 99 -18.65 23.83 7.96
CA GLY A 99 -19.78 22.96 8.35
C GLY A 99 -19.65 21.49 7.94
N CYS A 100 -18.73 21.12 7.03
CA CYS A 100 -18.44 19.71 6.74
C CYS A 100 -17.75 18.98 7.90
N PHE A 101 -16.99 19.71 8.71
CA PHE A 101 -16.36 19.18 9.91
C PHE A 101 -17.27 19.38 11.12
N THR A 102 -18.17 18.43 11.33
CA THR A 102 -19.10 18.46 12.48
C THR A 102 -18.44 18.08 13.80
N ASN A 103 -17.27 17.43 13.77
CA ASN A 103 -16.52 16.99 14.94
C ASN A 103 -15.03 17.38 14.80
N PRO A 104 -14.43 18.06 15.79
CA PRO A 104 -12.99 18.34 15.81
C PRO A 104 -12.11 17.09 15.62
N GLY A 105 -12.57 15.94 16.12
CA GLY A 105 -11.89 14.66 15.97
C GLY A 105 -11.85 14.13 14.53
N SER A 106 -12.72 14.61 13.64
CA SER A 106 -12.71 14.23 12.22
C SER A 106 -11.41 14.67 11.54
N ARG A 107 -10.97 15.91 11.80
CA ARG A 107 -9.67 16.41 11.31
C ARG A 107 -8.52 15.63 11.92
N PHE A 108 -8.56 15.34 13.21
CA PHE A 108 -7.55 14.51 13.86
C PHE A 108 -7.41 13.13 13.18
N ALA A 109 -8.53 12.47 12.85
CA ALA A 109 -8.52 11.18 12.15
C ALA A 109 -7.95 11.29 10.72
N ILE A 110 -8.28 12.36 9.99
CA ILE A 110 -7.76 12.63 8.64
C ILE A 110 -6.25 12.85 8.70
N TRP A 111 -5.78 13.75 9.55
CA TRP A 111 -4.34 14.03 9.69
C TRP A 111 -3.54 12.81 10.15
N THR A 112 -4.08 12.00 11.07
CA THR A 112 -3.48 10.73 11.48
C THR A 112 -3.39 9.75 10.31
N THR A 113 -4.41 9.69 9.46
CA THR A 113 -4.41 8.85 8.26
C THR A 113 -3.37 9.33 7.25
N LEU A 114 -3.29 10.64 6.99
CA LEU A 114 -2.31 11.25 6.10
C LEU A 114 -0.88 10.96 6.59
N SER A 115 -0.60 11.15 7.88
CA SER A 115 0.73 10.87 8.46
C SER A 115 1.10 9.40 8.40
N TYR A 116 0.13 8.48 8.54
CA TYR A 116 0.34 7.04 8.46
C TYR A 116 0.66 6.56 7.04
N VAL A 117 -0.06 7.09 6.03
CA VAL A 117 0.05 6.64 4.64
C VAL A 117 1.40 7.02 4.02
N VAL A 118 2.02 8.13 4.43
CA VAL A 118 3.31 8.57 3.88
C VAL A 118 4.44 7.52 4.08
N PRO A 119 4.73 7.04 5.30
CA PRO A 119 5.69 5.94 5.47
C PRO A 119 5.25 4.63 4.80
N LEU A 120 3.93 4.37 4.69
CA LEU A 120 3.42 3.17 4.02
C LEU A 120 3.78 3.18 2.52
N ILE A 121 3.58 4.31 1.84
CA ILE A 121 3.97 4.52 0.44
C ILE A 121 5.47 4.28 0.27
N TYR A 122 6.30 4.81 1.18
CA TYR A 122 7.74 4.61 1.16
C TYR A 122 8.12 3.12 1.28
N LEU A 123 7.50 2.39 2.21
CA LEU A 123 7.77 0.98 2.42
C LEU A 123 7.37 0.14 1.20
N PHE A 124 6.20 0.39 0.62
CA PHE A 124 5.75 -0.28 -0.61
C PHE A 124 6.65 0.06 -1.81
N SER A 125 7.05 1.32 -1.97
CA SER A 125 7.94 1.75 -3.05
C SER A 125 9.33 1.12 -2.92
N THR A 126 9.86 1.03 -1.70
CA THR A 126 11.12 0.36 -1.39
C THR A 126 11.02 -1.15 -1.67
N PHE A 127 9.91 -1.77 -1.30
CA PHE A 127 9.65 -3.17 -1.62
C PHE A 127 9.58 -3.41 -3.14
N ALA A 128 8.88 -2.55 -3.88
CA ALA A 128 8.72 -2.67 -5.33
C ALA A 128 10.05 -2.49 -6.07
N THR A 129 10.84 -1.49 -5.70
CA THR A 129 12.17 -1.23 -6.29
C THR A 129 13.16 -2.35 -6.00
N LYS A 130 13.21 -2.87 -4.75
CA LYS A 130 14.06 -4.01 -4.40
C LYS A 130 13.65 -5.30 -5.12
N THR A 131 12.36 -5.58 -5.21
CA THR A 131 11.85 -6.85 -5.78
C THR A 131 11.89 -6.86 -7.30
N TYR A 132 11.55 -5.75 -7.96
CA TYR A 132 11.36 -5.68 -9.41
C TYR A 132 12.43 -4.85 -10.14
N GLY A 133 13.12 -3.93 -9.45
CA GLY A 133 14.16 -3.08 -10.03
C GLY A 133 15.48 -3.79 -10.32
N GLY A 134 15.76 -4.92 -9.66
CA GLY A 134 17.02 -5.67 -9.82
C GLY A 134 17.25 -6.22 -11.24
N LYS A 135 16.18 -6.64 -11.95
CA LYS A 135 16.29 -7.09 -13.36
C LYS A 135 16.65 -5.95 -14.31
N SER A 136 16.08 -4.77 -14.11
CA SER A 136 16.38 -3.56 -14.90
C SER A 136 17.80 -3.04 -14.62
N ARG A 137 18.27 -3.09 -13.37
CA ARG A 137 19.63 -2.70 -12.99
C ARG A 137 20.68 -3.66 -13.56
N LYS A 138 20.46 -4.98 -13.48
CA LYS A 138 21.37 -5.97 -14.12
C LYS A 138 21.44 -5.80 -15.64
N ALA A 139 20.30 -5.55 -16.29
CA ALA A 139 20.26 -5.26 -17.73
C ALA A 139 21.02 -3.96 -18.06
N LYS A 140 20.79 -2.86 -17.33
CA LYS A 140 21.52 -1.59 -17.52
C LYS A 140 23.02 -1.71 -17.31
N VAL A 141 23.46 -2.46 -16.29
CA VAL A 141 24.90 -2.68 -16.02
C VAL A 141 25.53 -3.56 -17.11
N ALA A 142 24.82 -4.58 -17.59
CA ALA A 142 25.29 -5.40 -18.70
C ALA A 142 25.40 -4.60 -20.00
N THR A 143 24.43 -3.73 -20.30
CA THR A 143 24.46 -2.84 -21.47
C THR A 143 25.57 -1.81 -21.37
N ALA A 144 25.78 -1.19 -20.20
CA ALA A 144 26.87 -0.24 -19.98
C ALA A 144 28.25 -0.91 -20.08
N ALA A 145 28.42 -2.11 -19.53
CA ALA A 145 29.64 -2.88 -19.64
C ALA A 145 29.92 -3.34 -21.09
N ALA A 146 28.87 -3.63 -21.87
CA ALA A 146 29.01 -3.95 -23.29
C ALA A 146 29.33 -2.73 -24.17
N ALA A 147 28.88 -1.54 -23.79
CA ALA A 147 29.22 -0.29 -24.46
C ALA A 147 30.69 0.11 -24.21
N ALA A 148 31.15 0.00 -22.95
CA ALA A 148 32.54 0.30 -22.59
C ALA A 148 33.56 -0.61 -23.30
N LYS A 149 33.22 -1.87 -23.59
CA LYS A 149 34.06 -2.81 -24.35
C LYS A 149 34.12 -2.55 -25.86
N LYS A 150 33.32 -1.63 -26.39
CA LYS A 150 33.34 -1.24 -27.82
C LYS A 150 34.13 0.04 -28.07
N GLU A 151 34.52 0.74 -27.02
CA GLU A 151 35.30 1.98 -27.06
C GLU A 151 36.81 1.73 -26.80
N GLU A 152 37.19 0.47 -26.55
CA GLU A 152 38.56 -0.04 -26.37
C GLU A 152 38.93 -0.93 -27.57
#